data_AF-A0A813I9Q9-F1
#
_entry.id   AF-A0A813I9Q9-F1
#
_cell.length_a   1.000
_cell.length_b   1.000
_cell.length_c   1.000
_cell.angle_alpha   90.00
_cell.angle_beta   90.00
_cell.angle_gamma   90.00
#
_symmetry.space_group_name_H-M   'P 1'
#
loop_
_entity.id
_entity.type
_entity.pdbx_description
1 polymer ?
#
loop_
_entity_poly.entity_id
_entity_poly.type
_entity_poly.pdbx_seq_one_letter_code
_entity_poly.pdbx_strand_id
1 'polypeptide(L)'
;MFLRLLRVGKLARALRMVTTSNALQSLELLLKCLVASVNMLCWSFILLFVVQCIAGMIIANLVRYYISDESNSWETRRALFIYYGTFTRTSLTMFEILFANWAPACRVLVENVSEWFSIFFLLYRCVLGFALINVLNAVFVQQTLKPASTDEDLAFKQKQKDQVKYTQKVKKMFESVDVSSDGGV
;
A
#
# COMPACT_ATOMS: atom_id res chain seq x y z
N MET A 1 19.03 -12.05 41.26
CA MET A 1 17.98 -12.24 40.22
C MET A 1 16.89 -11.17 40.31
N PHE A 2 16.34 -10.86 41.50
CA PHE A 2 15.30 -9.83 41.71
C PHE A 2 15.64 -8.40 41.25
N LEU A 3 16.91 -7.96 41.33
CA LEU A 3 17.33 -6.63 40.85
C LEU A 3 17.28 -6.48 39.31
N ARG A 4 17.32 -7.58 38.55
CA ARG A 4 17.12 -7.56 37.10
C ARG A 4 15.65 -7.37 36.73
N LEU A 5 14.72 -7.96 37.50
CA LEU A 5 13.27 -7.74 37.32
C LEU A 5 12.85 -6.28 37.62
N LEU A 6 13.46 -5.62 38.61
CA LEU A 6 13.20 -4.20 38.89
C LEU A 6 13.62 -3.26 37.74
N ARG A 7 14.68 -3.61 36.98
CA ARG A 7 15.06 -2.88 35.75
C ARG A 7 14.03 -3.08 34.63
N VAL A 8 13.49 -4.29 34.48
CA VAL A 8 12.41 -4.58 33.53
C VAL A 8 11.14 -3.81 33.88
N GLY A 9 10.82 -3.66 35.18
CA GLY A 9 9.70 -2.82 35.64
C GLY A 9 9.86 -1.33 35.27
N LYS A 10 11.08 -0.78 35.34
CA LYS A 10 11.38 0.59 34.87
C LYS A 10 11.22 0.73 33.36
N LEU A 11 11.64 -0.27 32.58
CA LEU A 11 11.45 -0.30 31.13
C LEU A 11 9.97 -0.44 30.73
N ALA A 12 9.20 -1.27 31.44
CA ALA A 12 7.75 -1.37 31.25
C ALA A 12 7.05 -0.03 31.55
N ARG A 13 7.51 0.70 32.57
CA ARG A 13 7.00 2.05 32.90
C ARG A 13 7.38 3.09 31.84
N ALA A 14 8.59 3.00 31.28
CA ALA A 14 9.03 3.84 30.17
C ALA A 14 8.22 3.55 28.89
N LEU A 15 8.03 2.28 28.53
CA LEU A 15 7.12 1.85 27.47
C LEU A 15 5.70 2.34 27.71
N ARG A 16 5.20 2.30 28.96
CA ARG A 16 3.88 2.82 29.32
C ARG A 16 3.76 4.35 29.21
N MET A 17 4.84 5.07 29.49
CA MET A 17 4.94 6.52 29.22
C MET A 17 4.96 6.80 27.71
N VAL A 18 5.64 5.96 26.92
CA VAL A 18 5.60 6.04 25.45
C VAL A 18 4.19 5.70 24.92
N THR A 19 3.44 4.77 25.54
CA THR A 19 2.01 4.50 25.20
C THR A 19 1.06 5.64 25.58
N THR A 20 1.51 6.59 26.40
CA THR A 20 0.76 7.82 26.71
C THR A 20 1.11 8.97 25.74
N SER A 21 2.07 8.75 24.84
CA SER A 21 2.46 9.75 23.83
C SER A 21 1.51 9.73 22.64
N ASN A 22 1.07 10.91 22.21
CA ASN A 22 0.33 11.14 20.97
C ASN A 22 1.04 10.54 19.73
N ALA A 23 2.36 10.34 19.78
CA ALA A 23 3.13 9.71 18.71
C ALA A 23 2.77 8.23 18.50
N LEU A 24 2.50 7.46 19.57
CA LEU A 24 2.07 6.06 19.41
C LEU A 24 0.63 5.95 18.91
N GLN A 25 -0.25 6.89 19.28
CA GLN A 25 -1.60 6.96 18.72
C GLN A 25 -1.57 7.27 17.22
N SER A 26 -0.68 8.19 16.80
CA SER A 26 -0.47 8.51 15.38
C SER A 26 0.08 7.32 14.60
N LEU A 27 1.03 6.56 15.18
CA LEU A 27 1.56 5.34 14.58
C LEU A 27 0.50 4.22 14.50
N GLU A 28 -0.32 4.06 15.54
CA GLU A 28 -1.43 3.10 15.56
C GLU A 28 -2.45 3.41 14.45
N LEU A 29 -2.80 4.67 14.25
CA LEU A 29 -3.67 5.11 13.16
C LEU A 29 -3.06 4.78 11.79
N LEU A 30 -1.78 5.06 11.57
CA LEU A 30 -1.08 4.72 10.33
C LEU A 30 -1.08 3.20 10.07
N LEU A 31 -0.84 2.38 11.10
CA LEU A 31 -0.90 0.92 10.98
C LEU A 31 -2.30 0.42 10.66
N LYS A 32 -3.34 0.98 11.28
CA LYS A 32 -4.75 0.65 10.96
C LYS A 32 -5.08 1.01 9.51
N CYS A 33 -4.64 2.17 9.02
CA CYS A 33 -4.82 2.59 7.63
C CYS A 33 -4.07 1.66 6.66
N LEU A 34 -2.84 1.25 7.00
CA LEU A 34 -2.05 0.31 6.21
C LEU A 34 -2.78 -1.04 6.09
N VAL A 35 -3.19 -1.62 7.22
CA VAL A 35 -3.88 -2.92 7.27
C VAL A 35 -5.22 -2.85 6.51
N ALA A 36 -5.98 -1.77 6.66
CA ALA A 36 -7.22 -1.55 5.92
C ALA A 36 -6.99 -1.49 4.39
N SER A 37 -5.83 -0.98 3.97
CA SER A 37 -5.47 -0.87 2.54
C SER A 37 -5.02 -2.18 1.91
N VAL A 38 -4.54 -3.16 2.69
CA VAL A 38 -3.93 -4.41 2.17
C VAL A 38 -4.85 -5.16 1.22
N ASN A 39 -6.13 -5.31 1.55
CA ASN A 39 -7.07 -6.08 0.73
C ASN A 39 -7.23 -5.47 -0.67
N MET A 40 -7.46 -4.16 -0.76
CA MET A 40 -7.60 -3.47 -2.05
C MET A 40 -6.29 -3.37 -2.83
N LEU A 41 -5.16 -3.18 -2.13
CA LEU A 41 -3.84 -3.26 -2.75
C LEU A 41 -3.64 -4.64 -3.39
N CYS A 42 -3.98 -5.72 -2.69
CA CYS A 42 -3.89 -7.09 -3.20
C CYS A 42 -4.71 -7.26 -4.49
N TRP A 43 -5.98 -6.83 -4.51
CA TRP A 43 -6.81 -6.89 -5.72
C TRP A 43 -6.26 -6.03 -6.87
N SER A 44 -5.69 -4.87 -6.56
CA SER A 44 -5.04 -4.01 -7.56
C SER A 44 -3.81 -4.68 -8.17
N PHE A 45 -2.98 -5.32 -7.34
CA PHE A 45 -1.83 -6.11 -7.80
C PHE A 45 -2.24 -7.33 -8.62
N ILE A 46 -3.33 -8.03 -8.24
CA ILE A 46 -3.86 -9.16 -9.02
C ILE A 46 -4.32 -8.69 -10.40
N LEU A 47 -5.12 -7.62 -10.47
CA LEU A 47 -5.58 -7.06 -11.74
C LEU A 47 -4.39 -6.66 -12.64
N LEU A 48 -3.41 -5.97 -12.05
CA LEU A 48 -2.18 -5.61 -12.73
C LEU A 48 -1.46 -6.86 -13.26
N PHE A 49 -1.26 -7.87 -12.42
CA PHE A 49 -0.57 -9.10 -12.80
C PHE A 49 -1.24 -9.80 -13.98
N VAL A 50 -2.57 -9.82 -14.03
CA VAL A 50 -3.33 -10.36 -15.18
C VAL A 50 -3.01 -9.56 -16.46
N VAL A 51 -3.05 -8.23 -16.40
CA VAL A 51 -2.72 -7.38 -17.55
C VAL A 51 -1.27 -7.57 -17.99
N GLN A 52 -0.33 -7.71 -17.06
CA GLN A 52 1.07 -8.00 -17.37
C GLN A 52 1.24 -9.35 -18.06
N CYS A 53 0.55 -10.40 -17.59
CA CYS A 53 0.57 -11.72 -18.21
C CYS A 53 0.04 -11.68 -19.64
N ILE A 54 -1.05 -10.95 -19.90
CA ILE A 54 -1.61 -10.80 -21.25
C ILE A 54 -0.60 -10.10 -22.18
N ALA A 55 -0.05 -8.95 -21.75
CA ALA A 55 0.94 -8.20 -22.52
C ALA A 55 2.21 -9.04 -22.78
N GLY A 56 2.68 -9.77 -21.78
CA GLY A 56 3.80 -10.68 -21.89
C GLY A 56 3.54 -11.80 -22.87
N MET A 57 2.39 -12.47 -22.78
CA MET A 57 2.02 -13.54 -23.71
C MET A 57 1.96 -13.07 -25.17
N ILE A 58 1.51 -11.83 -25.42
CA ILE A 58 1.53 -11.23 -26.77
C ILE A 58 2.98 -11.17 -27.28
N ILE A 59 3.92 -10.62 -26.49
CA ILE A 59 5.34 -10.53 -26.87
C ILE A 59 5.95 -11.92 -27.05
N ALA A 60 5.77 -12.82 -26.10
CA ALA A 60 6.32 -14.17 -26.17
C ALA A 60 5.86 -14.90 -27.44
N ASN A 61 4.61 -14.72 -27.85
CA ASN A 61 4.11 -15.29 -29.10
C ASN A 61 4.74 -14.65 -30.35
N LEU A 62 4.88 -13.32 -30.38
CA LEU A 62 5.50 -12.61 -31.51
C LEU A 62 6.98 -13.00 -31.70
N VAL A 63 7.68 -13.22 -30.60
CA VAL A 63 9.14 -13.49 -30.58
C VAL A 63 9.44 -14.99 -30.77
N ARG A 64 8.44 -15.85 -30.57
CA ARG A 64 8.59 -17.30 -30.66
C ARG A 64 9.21 -17.75 -31.98
N TYR A 65 8.78 -17.15 -33.09
CA TYR A 65 9.32 -17.46 -34.41
C TYR A 65 10.83 -17.17 -34.50
N TYR A 66 11.27 -16.00 -34.05
CA TYR A 66 12.67 -15.58 -34.02
C TYR A 66 13.55 -16.48 -33.13
N ILE A 67 12.99 -17.00 -32.03
CA ILE A 67 13.68 -17.95 -31.16
C ILE A 67 13.82 -19.32 -31.83
N SER A 68 12.80 -19.78 -32.56
CA SER A 68 12.82 -21.10 -33.20
C SER A 68 13.58 -21.16 -34.52
N ASP A 69 13.73 -20.02 -35.21
CA ASP A 69 14.37 -19.92 -36.50
C ASP A 69 15.90 -20.11 -36.39
N GLU A 70 16.42 -21.16 -37.01
CA GLU A 70 17.84 -21.52 -37.01
C GLU A 70 18.71 -20.62 -37.89
N SER A 71 18.11 -19.80 -38.75
CA SER A 71 18.86 -18.80 -39.53
C SER A 71 19.37 -17.64 -38.66
N ASN A 72 18.75 -17.40 -37.50
CA ASN A 72 19.20 -16.40 -36.54
C ASN A 72 20.41 -16.90 -35.73
N SER A 73 21.31 -15.98 -35.38
CA SER A 73 22.48 -16.30 -34.56
C SER A 73 22.06 -16.95 -33.23
N TRP A 74 22.89 -17.88 -32.74
CA TRP A 74 22.68 -18.53 -31.45
C TRP A 74 22.58 -17.49 -30.32
N GLU A 75 23.40 -16.45 -30.38
CA GLU A 75 23.47 -15.36 -29.42
C GLU A 75 22.14 -14.62 -29.34
N THR A 76 21.56 -14.25 -30.49
CA THR A 76 20.26 -13.58 -30.58
C THR A 76 19.14 -14.46 -30.02
N ARG A 77 19.07 -15.73 -30.45
CA ARG A 77 18.05 -16.68 -29.98
C ARG A 77 18.13 -16.88 -28.47
N ARG A 78 19.34 -17.01 -27.93
CA ARG A 78 19.59 -17.14 -26.49
C ARG A 78 19.19 -15.89 -25.73
N ALA A 79 19.53 -14.69 -26.24
CA ALA A 79 19.16 -13.43 -25.62
C ALA A 79 17.63 -13.27 -25.53
N LEU A 80 16.92 -13.55 -26.63
CA LEU A 80 15.46 -13.51 -26.66
C LEU A 80 14.84 -14.56 -25.73
N PHE A 81 15.41 -15.77 -25.68
CA PHE A 81 14.91 -16.84 -24.82
C PHE A 81 15.04 -16.53 -23.32
N ILE A 82 16.12 -15.86 -22.90
CA ILE A 82 16.35 -15.52 -21.49
C ILE A 82 15.19 -14.69 -20.93
N TYR A 83 14.70 -13.72 -21.71
CA TYR A 83 13.63 -12.81 -21.33
C TYR A 83 12.24 -13.33 -21.70
N TYR A 84 12.04 -13.84 -22.92
CA TYR A 84 10.72 -14.11 -23.50
C TYR A 84 10.47 -15.57 -23.89
N GLY A 85 11.38 -16.49 -23.54
CA GLY A 85 11.34 -17.88 -24.03
C GLY A 85 10.28 -18.77 -23.39
N THR A 86 9.84 -18.47 -22.18
CA THR A 86 8.78 -19.21 -21.48
C THR A 86 7.80 -18.25 -20.82
N PHE A 87 6.62 -18.75 -20.45
CA PHE A 87 5.62 -17.96 -19.72
C PHE A 87 6.22 -17.35 -18.45
N THR A 88 6.84 -18.14 -17.57
CA THR A 88 7.40 -17.65 -16.30
C THR A 88 8.50 -16.61 -16.52
N ARG A 89 9.39 -16.81 -17.50
CA ARG A 89 10.44 -15.85 -17.85
C ARG A 89 9.84 -14.54 -18.34
N THR A 90 8.84 -14.63 -19.21
CA THR A 90 8.15 -13.48 -19.76
C THR A 90 7.41 -12.71 -18.68
N SER A 91 6.67 -13.39 -17.80
CA SER A 91 5.95 -12.76 -16.70
C SER A 91 6.91 -12.05 -15.74
N LEU A 92 8.06 -12.66 -15.42
CA LEU A 92 9.10 -12.00 -14.62
C LEU A 92 9.69 -10.79 -15.33
N THR A 93 9.95 -10.91 -16.64
CA THR A 93 10.47 -9.81 -17.48
C THR A 93 9.49 -8.65 -17.53
N MET A 94 8.19 -8.90 -17.74
CA MET A 94 7.17 -7.84 -17.75
C MET A 94 7.05 -7.16 -16.38
N PHE A 95 7.20 -7.92 -15.29
CA PHE A 95 7.26 -7.36 -13.95
C PHE A 95 8.49 -6.46 -13.76
N GLU A 96 9.67 -6.89 -14.21
CA GLU A 96 10.91 -6.11 -14.18
C GLU A 96 10.80 -4.83 -15.02
N ILE A 97 10.19 -4.93 -16.21
CA ILE A 97 9.91 -3.78 -17.08
C ILE A 97 9.01 -2.76 -16.41
N LEU A 98 8.07 -3.18 -15.56
CA LEU A 98 7.22 -2.23 -14.84
C LEU A 98 7.94 -1.61 -13.63
N PHE A 99 8.57 -2.42 -12.78
CA PHE A 99 9.03 -1.98 -11.45
C PHE A 99 10.52 -1.68 -11.33
N ALA A 100 11.35 -2.18 -12.22
CA ALA A 100 12.81 -2.10 -12.12
C ALA A 100 13.41 -1.54 -13.42
N ASN A 101 14.33 -2.28 -14.04
CA ASN A 101 15.04 -1.83 -15.22
C ASN A 101 14.39 -2.36 -16.51
N TRP A 102 13.74 -1.45 -17.24
CA TRP A 102 13.07 -1.79 -18.49
C TRP A 102 14.01 -1.84 -19.70
N ALA A 103 15.18 -1.20 -19.63
CA ALA A 103 16.02 -0.97 -20.80
C ALA A 103 16.62 -2.26 -21.38
N PRO A 104 17.22 -3.19 -20.60
CA PRO A 104 17.83 -4.40 -21.15
C PRO A 104 16.80 -5.30 -21.86
N ALA A 105 15.67 -5.56 -21.20
CA ALA A 105 14.62 -6.42 -21.75
C ALA A 105 13.97 -5.84 -23.01
N CYS A 106 13.81 -4.51 -23.07
CA CYS A 106 13.31 -3.80 -24.25
C CYS A 106 14.34 -3.78 -25.39
N ARG A 107 15.59 -3.42 -25.10
CA ARG A 107 16.66 -3.31 -26.11
C ARG A 107 16.94 -4.62 -26.81
N VAL A 108 16.88 -5.75 -26.11
CA VAL A 108 17.04 -7.07 -26.73
C VAL A 108 16.04 -7.27 -27.87
N LEU A 109 14.79 -6.82 -27.73
CA LEU A 109 13.78 -6.91 -28.80
C LEU A 109 13.96 -5.86 -29.89
N VAL A 110 14.26 -4.63 -29.49
CA VAL A 110 14.44 -3.50 -30.42
C VAL A 110 15.63 -3.76 -31.35
N GLU A 111 16.74 -4.23 -30.80
CA GLU A 111 18.01 -4.41 -31.53
C GLU A 111 18.05 -5.71 -32.35
N ASN A 112 17.35 -6.77 -31.90
CA ASN A 112 17.44 -8.10 -32.54
C ASN A 112 16.19 -8.50 -33.34
N VAL A 113 15.05 -7.82 -33.17
CA VAL A 113 13.78 -8.23 -33.79
C VAL A 113 13.20 -7.11 -34.63
N SER A 114 12.84 -5.99 -34.01
CA SER A 114 12.26 -4.84 -34.72
C SER A 114 12.19 -3.60 -33.83
N GLU A 115 12.50 -2.44 -34.39
CA GLU A 115 12.37 -1.15 -33.71
C GLU A 115 10.92 -0.85 -33.26
N TRP A 116 9.91 -1.45 -33.89
CA TRP A 116 8.50 -1.28 -33.52
C TRP A 116 8.18 -1.72 -32.08
N PHE A 117 8.98 -2.62 -31.50
CA PHE A 117 8.83 -3.00 -30.09
C PHE A 117 9.08 -1.82 -29.14
N SER A 118 9.86 -0.81 -29.56
CA SER A 118 10.09 0.40 -28.76
C SER A 118 8.78 1.13 -28.46
N ILE A 119 7.89 1.27 -29.45
CA ILE A 119 6.59 1.91 -29.31
C ILE A 119 5.70 1.12 -28.36
N PHE A 120 5.68 -0.21 -28.48
CA PHE A 120 4.94 -1.07 -27.57
C PHE A 120 5.39 -0.88 -26.11
N PHE A 121 6.69 -0.93 -25.83
CA PHE A 121 7.20 -0.78 -24.46
C PHE A 121 7.02 0.62 -23.89
N LEU A 122 7.15 1.66 -24.72
CA LEU A 122 6.87 3.04 -24.33
C LEU A 122 5.40 3.20 -23.95
N LEU A 123 4.46 2.74 -24.79
CA LEU A 123 3.03 2.78 -24.49
C LEU A 123 2.69 1.95 -23.24
N TYR A 124 3.22 0.74 -23.14
CA TYR A 124 3.04 -0.12 -21.97
C TYR A 124 3.47 0.58 -20.68
N ARG A 125 4.65 1.23 -20.68
CA ARG A 125 5.19 1.92 -19.51
C ARG A 125 4.49 3.24 -19.22
N CYS A 126 4.08 3.99 -20.25
CA CYS A 126 3.29 5.20 -20.10
C CYS A 126 1.90 4.89 -19.54
N VAL A 127 1.24 3.85 -20.02
CA VAL A 127 -0.10 3.49 -19.56
C VAL A 127 -0.03 2.79 -18.22
N LEU A 128 0.62 1.63 -18.11
CA LEU A 128 0.61 0.86 -16.87
C LEU A 128 1.49 1.46 -15.78
N GLY A 129 2.63 2.05 -16.12
CA GLY A 129 3.50 2.69 -15.13
C GLY A 129 2.82 3.87 -14.45
N PHE A 130 2.27 4.81 -15.24
CA PHE A 130 1.57 5.96 -14.69
C PHE A 130 0.20 5.60 -14.10
N ALA A 131 -0.59 4.75 -14.78
CA ALA A 131 -1.89 4.35 -14.26
C ALA A 131 -1.77 3.58 -12.95
N LEU A 132 -0.81 2.67 -12.80
CA LEU A 132 -0.57 1.94 -11.55
C LEU A 132 -0.30 2.91 -10.40
N ILE A 133 0.69 3.81 -10.55
CA ILE A 133 1.06 4.73 -9.47
C ILE A 133 -0.14 5.60 -9.07
N ASN A 134 -0.89 6.09 -10.05
CA ASN A 134 -2.07 6.91 -9.80
C ASN A 134 -3.20 6.12 -9.12
N VAL A 135 -3.46 4.88 -9.54
CA VAL A 135 -4.49 4.02 -8.93
C VAL A 135 -4.08 3.63 -7.51
N LEU A 136 -2.83 3.23 -7.29
CA LEU A 136 -2.32 2.90 -5.96
C LEU A 136 -2.43 4.10 -5.01
N ASN A 137 -2.05 5.30 -5.46
CA ASN A 137 -2.19 6.53 -4.69
C ASN A 137 -3.65 6.84 -4.37
N ALA A 138 -4.54 6.75 -5.37
CA ALA A 138 -5.97 7.01 -5.17
C ALA A 138 -6.61 6.04 -4.18
N VAL A 139 -6.30 4.74 -4.29
CA VAL A 139 -6.79 3.70 -3.38
C VAL A 139 -6.22 3.91 -1.97
N PHE A 140 -4.93 4.19 -1.85
CA PHE A 140 -4.28 4.44 -0.56
C PHE A 140 -4.90 5.65 0.15
N VAL A 141 -5.16 6.74 -0.57
CA VAL A 141 -5.84 7.93 -0.03
C VAL A 141 -7.25 7.59 0.43
N GLN A 142 -8.05 6.89 -0.39
CA GLN A 142 -9.42 6.49 -0.02
C GLN A 142 -9.45 5.61 1.23
N GLN A 143 -8.50 4.68 1.37
CA GLN A 143 -8.43 3.78 2.52
C GLN A 143 -7.83 4.40 3.77
N THR A 144 -6.99 5.42 3.63
CA THR A 144 -6.46 6.16 4.78
C THR A 144 -7.48 7.13 5.35
N LEU A 145 -8.33 7.72 4.50
CA LEU A 145 -9.36 8.67 4.95
C LEU A 145 -10.49 7.98 5.74
N LYS A 146 -10.85 6.73 5.44
CA LYS A 146 -11.95 6.01 6.11
C LYS A 146 -11.73 5.77 7.62
N PRO A 147 -10.60 5.21 8.07
CA PRO A 147 -10.31 5.06 9.50
C PRO A 147 -10.07 6.40 10.18
N ALA A 148 -9.40 7.34 9.50
CA ALA A 148 -9.15 8.67 10.02
C ALA A 148 -10.46 9.43 10.33
N SER A 149 -11.43 9.40 9.42
CA SER A 149 -12.74 10.02 9.66
C SER A 149 -13.54 9.31 10.76
N THR A 150 -13.43 7.98 10.83
CA THR A 150 -14.14 7.18 11.85
C THR A 150 -13.58 7.46 13.26
N ASP A 151 -12.25 7.56 13.41
CA ASP A 151 -11.62 7.90 14.69
C ASP A 151 -11.93 9.34 15.11
N GLU A 152 -11.97 10.30 14.17
CA GLU A 152 -12.42 11.67 14.46
C GLU A 152 -13.88 11.72 14.91
N ASP A 153 -14.79 11.03 14.21
CA ASP A 153 -16.21 10.98 14.56
C ASP A 153 -16.44 10.32 15.93
N LEU A 154 -15.70 9.25 16.23
CA LEU A 154 -15.75 8.58 17.53
C LEU A 154 -15.20 9.46 18.64
N ALA A 155 -14.06 10.13 18.42
CA ALA A 155 -13.48 11.06 19.38
C ALA A 155 -14.40 12.25 19.65
N PHE A 156 -15.04 12.79 18.60
CA PHE A 156 -16.00 13.88 18.71
C PHE A 156 -17.25 13.46 19.50
N LYS A 157 -17.85 12.30 19.18
CA LYS A 157 -18.99 11.74 19.93
C LYS A 157 -18.64 11.47 21.40
N GLN A 158 -17.41 11.02 21.69
CA GLN A 158 -16.96 10.79 23.05
C GLN A 158 -16.86 12.10 23.84
N LYS A 159 -16.29 13.16 23.26
CA LYS A 159 -16.23 14.49 23.88
C LYS A 159 -17.63 15.05 24.19
N GLN A 160 -18.60 14.89 23.30
CA GLN A 160 -19.99 15.30 23.57
C GLN A 160 -20.59 14.54 24.76
N LYS A 161 -20.41 13.21 24.81
CA LYS A 161 -20.88 12.39 25.95
C LYS A 161 -20.25 12.82 27.27
N ASP A 162 -18.96 13.15 27.25
CA ASP A 162 -18.25 13.58 28.46
C ASP A 162 -18.71 14.98 28.92
N GLN A 163 -19.01 15.90 28.00
CA GLN A 163 -19.63 17.19 28.33
C GLN A 163 -21.02 17.05 28.96
N VAL A 164 -21.86 16.17 28.41
CA VAL A 164 -23.21 15.90 28.97
C VAL A 164 -23.09 15.31 30.37
N LYS A 165 -22.19 14.34 30.58
CA LYS A 165 -21.94 13.76 31.91
C LYS A 165 -21.41 14.79 32.89
N TYR A 166 -20.50 15.67 32.46
CA TYR A 166 -19.97 16.75 33.30
C TYR A 166 -21.10 17.70 33.73
N THR A 167 -21.93 18.14 32.80
CA THR A 167 -23.08 19.01 33.06
C THR A 167 -24.07 18.37 34.04
N GLN A 168 -24.37 17.08 33.87
CA GLN A 168 -25.21 16.33 34.81
C GLN A 168 -24.58 16.24 36.21
N LYS A 169 -23.26 16.07 36.30
CA LYS A 169 -22.54 15.98 37.57
C LYS A 169 -22.55 17.32 38.30
N VAL A 170 -22.34 18.42 37.58
CA VAL A 170 -22.44 19.79 38.12
C VAL A 170 -23.86 20.06 38.58
N LYS A 171 -24.88 19.74 37.77
CA LYS A 171 -26.28 19.89 38.14
C LYS A 171 -26.63 19.14 39.42
N LYS A 172 -26.22 17.86 39.54
CA LYS A 172 -26.42 17.07 40.75
C LYS A 172 -25.70 17.65 41.97
N MET A 173 -24.51 18.24 41.79
CA MET A 173 -23.82 18.94 42.88
C MET A 173 -24.63 20.16 43.34
N PHE A 174 -25.11 20.99 42.42
CA PHE A 174 -25.96 22.13 42.77
C PHE A 174 -27.26 21.70 43.46
N GLU A 175 -27.95 20.68 42.95
CA GLU A 175 -29.16 20.11 43.58
C GLU A 175 -28.88 19.56 44.99
N SER A 176 -27.68 19.04 45.25
CA SER A 176 -27.32 18.55 46.59
C SER A 176 -26.93 19.64 47.59
N VAL A 177 -26.62 20.85 47.10
CA VAL A 177 -26.24 22.01 47.91
C VAL A 177 -27.44 22.95 48.11
N ASP A 178 -28.39 22.97 47.16
CA ASP A 178 -29.63 23.72 47.24
C ASP A 178 -30.66 23.04 48.17
N VAL A 179 -30.48 23.25 49.48
CA VAL A 179 -31.39 22.75 50.53
C VAL A 179 -32.68 23.59 50.62
N SER A 180 -32.70 24.79 50.03
CA SER A 180 -33.78 25.79 50.11
C SER A 180 -34.77 25.71 48.93
N SER A 181 -34.36 25.09 47.81
CA SER A 181 -35.09 25.08 46.52
C SER A 181 -35.38 26.48 45.95
N ASP A 182 -34.55 27.47 46.30
CA ASP A 182 -34.72 28.87 45.90
C ASP A 182 -33.83 29.27 44.71
N GLY A 183 -32.95 28.37 44.25
CA GLY A 183 -32.07 28.58 43.09
C GLY A 183 -30.92 29.56 43.33
N GLY A 184 -30.69 30.01 44.57
CA GLY A 184 -29.52 30.76 45.00
C GLY A 184 -28.43 29.84 45.55
N VAL A 185 -27.16 30.25 45.41
CA VAL A 185 -26.02 29.60 46.10
C VAL A 185 -25.90 30.06 47.54
#